data_AF-A0A945PKN6-F1
#
_entry.id   AF-A0A945PKN6-F1
#
_cell.length_a   1.000
_cell.length_b   1.000
_cell.length_c   1.000
_cell.angle_alpha   90.00
_cell.angle_beta   90.00
_cell.angle_gamma   90.00
#
_symmetry.space_group_name_H-M   'P 1'
#
loop_
_entity.id
_entity.type
_entity.pdbx_description
1 polymer ?
#
loop_
_entity_poly.entity_id
_entity_poly.type
_entity_poly.pdbx_seq_one_letter_code
_entity_poly.pdbx_strand_id
1 'polypeptide(L)'
;MESWFLVQTKSKQESRAVDNLERQGVNSFCPMIGVEKLSRGSRVVKQEALFPGYLFVNFNQKSVSSTTIRSTRGVSHFVTCAGA
;
A
#
# COMPACT_ATOMS: atom_id res chain seq x y z
N MET A 1 -5.60 16.04 12.76
CA MET A 1 -4.59 16.42 11.76
C MET A 1 -4.44 15.21 10.87
N GLU A 2 -4.36 15.41 9.56
CA GLU A 2 -4.06 14.32 8.63
C GLU A 2 -2.58 14.00 8.71
N SER A 3 -2.24 12.73 8.85
CA SER A 3 -0.86 12.26 8.95
C SER A 3 -0.64 11.12 7.98
N TRP A 4 0.58 11.04 7.45
CA TRP A 4 1.02 9.92 6.63
C TRP A 4 1.50 8.78 7.51
N PHE A 5 1.01 7.58 7.21
CA PHE A 5 1.41 6.33 7.85
C PHE A 5 1.86 5.34 6.78
N LEU A 6 2.75 4.44 7.18
CA LEU A 6 3.21 3.34 6.35
C LEU A 6 2.47 2.06 6.76
N VAL A 7 1.93 1.36 5.78
CA VAL A 7 1.18 0.12 5.95
C VAL A 7 1.85 -0.97 5.12
N GLN A 8 2.00 -2.15 5.71
CA GLN A 8 2.41 -3.34 4.98
C GLN A 8 1.19 -3.98 4.34
N THR A 9 1.29 -4.35 3.07
CA THR A 9 0.24 -5.07 2.32
C THR A 9 0.52 -6.57 2.30
N LYS A 10 -0.50 -7.35 1.97
CA LYS A 10 -0.31 -8.76 1.63
C LYS A 10 0.46 -8.87 0.31
N SER A 11 1.22 -9.95 0.15
CA SER A 11 2.05 -10.18 -1.03
C SER A 11 1.25 -10.02 -2.32
N LYS A 12 1.69 -9.10 -3.20
CA LYS A 12 1.08 -8.78 -4.51
C LYS A 12 -0.35 -8.25 -4.44
N GLN A 13 -0.81 -7.75 -3.28
CA GLN A 13 -2.14 -7.16 -3.11
C GLN A 13 -2.11 -5.64 -2.90
N GLU A 14 -1.03 -4.97 -3.30
CA GLU A 14 -0.85 -3.53 -3.21
C GLU A 14 -1.97 -2.79 -3.95
N SER A 15 -2.19 -3.13 -5.23
CA SER A 15 -3.27 -2.53 -6.03
C SER A 15 -4.65 -2.78 -5.41
N ARG A 16 -4.91 -3.99 -4.90
CA ARG A 16 -6.17 -4.28 -4.20
C ARG A 16 -6.33 -3.46 -2.93
N ALA A 17 -5.25 -3.25 -2.17
CA ALA A 17 -5.30 -2.45 -0.96
C ALA A 17 -5.62 -0.98 -1.29
N VAL A 18 -4.97 -0.41 -2.31
CA VAL A 18 -5.25 0.94 -2.85
C VAL A 18 -6.73 1.06 -3.22
N ASP A 19 -7.25 0.17 -4.07
CA ASP A 19 -8.65 0.23 -4.52
C ASP A 19 -9.64 0.22 -3.35
N ASN A 20 -9.38 -0.59 -2.31
CA ASN A 20 -10.28 -0.66 -1.16
C ASN A 20 -10.15 0.56 -0.23
N LEU A 21 -8.97 1.15 -0.11
CA LEU A 21 -8.75 2.37 0.68
C LEU A 21 -9.38 3.59 0.00
N GLU A 22 -9.22 3.71 -1.32
CA GLU A 22 -9.87 4.76 -2.11
C GLU A 22 -11.40 4.68 -2.00
N ARG A 23 -11.98 3.47 -2.04
CA ARG A 23 -13.42 3.26 -1.81
C ARG A 23 -13.90 3.65 -0.41
N GLN A 24 -13.00 3.62 0.59
CA GLN A 24 -13.28 4.08 1.95
C GLN A 24 -13.05 5.58 2.12
N GLY A 25 -12.65 6.30 1.05
CA GLY A 25 -12.30 7.72 1.11
C GLY A 25 -10.97 7.98 1.84
N VAL A 26 -10.11 6.96 1.95
CA VAL A 26 -8.78 7.11 2.55
C VAL A 26 -7.78 7.39 1.44
N ASN A 27 -7.07 8.51 1.55
CA ASN A 27 -5.99 8.83 0.62
C ASN A 27 -4.87 7.80 0.75
N SER A 28 -4.49 7.19 -0.36
CA SER A 28 -3.42 6.19 -0.41
C SER A 28 -2.43 6.51 -1.53
N PHE A 29 -1.17 6.13 -1.33
CA PHE A 29 -0.10 6.38 -2.28
C PHE A 29 0.80 5.15 -2.40
N CYS A 30 0.80 4.55 -3.58
CA CYS A 30 1.66 3.44 -3.97
C CYS A 30 2.52 3.88 -5.16
N PRO A 31 3.78 4.30 -4.93
CA PRO A 31 4.66 4.66 -6.05
C PRO A 31 4.95 3.42 -6.89
N MET A 32 4.67 3.50 -8.19
CA MET A 32 4.93 2.45 -9.17
C MET A 32 6.12 2.83 -10.05
N ILE A 33 6.95 1.85 -10.40
CA ILE A 33 8.10 2.02 -11.27
C ILE A 33 8.06 0.97 -12.39
N GLY A 34 8.44 1.40 -13.60
CA GLY A 34 8.66 0.50 -14.73
C GLY A 34 10.03 -0.16 -14.61
N VAL A 35 10.05 -1.47 -14.38
CA VAL A 35 11.28 -2.26 -14.33
C VAL A 35 11.36 -3.11 -15.59
N GLU A 36 12.46 -2.97 -16.34
CA GLU A 36 12.74 -3.87 -17.45
C GLU A 36 13.16 -5.24 -16.93
N LYS A 37 12.42 -6.28 -17.30
CA LYS A 37 12.69 -7.65 -16.90
C LYS A 37 12.68 -8.56 -18.12
N LEU A 38 13.54 -9.57 -18.09
CA LEU A 38 13.48 -10.66 -19.05
C LEU A 38 12.31 -11.58 -18.67
N SER A 39 11.29 -11.64 -19.52
CA SER A 39 10.14 -12.53 -19.35
C SER A 39 10.02 -13.43 -20.58
N ARG A 40 10.07 -14.75 -20.37
CA ARG A 40 9.93 -15.75 -21.45
C ARG A 40 10.84 -15.49 -22.67
N GLY A 41 12.07 -15.03 -22.41
CA GLY A 41 13.07 -14.75 -23.45
C GLY A 41 12.97 -13.38 -24.12
N SER A 42 11.97 -12.55 -23.80
CA SER A 42 11.85 -11.18 -24.30
C SER A 42 12.02 -10.15 -23.18
N ARG A 43 12.58 -8.98 -23.49
CA ARG A 43 12.64 -7.85 -22.55
C ARG A 43 11.29 -7.16 -22.50
N VAL A 44 10.69 -7.13 -21.32
CA VAL A 44 9.38 -6.52 -21.08
C VAL A 44 9.51 -5.52 -19.95
N VAL A 45 8.97 -4.32 -20.15
CA VAL A 45 8.83 -3.33 -19.08
C VAL A 45 7.59 -3.68 -18.27
N LYS A 46 7.78 -4.00 -16.99
CA LYS A 46 6.70 -4.34 -16.07
C LYS A 46 6.56 -3.27 -15.00
N GLN A 47 5.32 -2.83 -14.75
CA GLN A 47 5.01 -1.94 -13.63
C GLN A 47 5.03 -2.75 -12.33
N GLU A 48 5.86 -2.32 -11.38
CA GLU A 48 5.96 -2.90 -10.05
C GLU A 48 5.96 -1.79 -9.00
N ALA A 49 5.54 -2.11 -7.78
CA ALA A 49 5.62 -1.16 -6.67
C ALA A 49 7.09 -0.84 -6.38
N LEU A 50 7.41 0.44 -6.22
CA LEU A 50 8.75 0.91 -5.86
C LEU A 50 9.19 0.35 -4.50
N PHE A 51 8.24 0.20 -3.58
CA PHE A 51 8.40 -0.48 -2.30
C PHE A 51 7.45 -1.68 -2.22
N PRO A 52 7.84 -2.85 -2.74
CA PRO A 52 6.98 -4.04 -2.73
C PRO A 52 6.53 -4.39 -1.32
N GLY A 53 5.23 -4.67 -1.15
CA GLY A 53 4.64 -4.98 0.15
C GLY A 53 4.37 -3.76 1.04
N TYR A 54 4.60 -2.53 0.59
CA TYR A 54 4.35 -1.32 1.37
C TYR A 54 3.46 -0.32 0.64
N LEU A 55 2.66 0.39 1.42
CA LEU A 55 1.72 1.41 0.97
C LEU A 55 1.73 2.59 1.94
N PHE A 56 1.70 3.80 1.41
CA PHE A 56 1.50 5.00 2.22
C PHE A 56 0.00 5.31 2.30
N VAL A 57 -0.48 5.63 3.49
CA VAL A 57 -1.87 6.05 3.72
C VAL A 57 -1.90 7.36 4.46
N ASN A 58 -2.76 8.27 4.02
CA ASN A 58 -3.00 9.54 4.68
C ASN A 58 -4.43 9.55 5.23
N PHE A 59 -4.53 9.69 6.54
CA PHE A 59 -5.82 9.78 7.20
C PHE A 59 -5.70 10.56 8.51
N ASN A 60 -6.85 11.05 8.98
CA ASN A 60 -6.97 11.65 10.30
C ASN A 60 -7.46 10.57 11.27
N GLN A 61 -6.66 10.24 12.29
CA GLN A 61 -7.00 9.23 13.30
C GLN A 61 -8.32 9.53 14.07
N LYS A 62 -8.79 10.78 14.06
CA LYS A 62 -10.08 11.16 14.66
C LYS A 62 -11.29 10.78 13.80
N SER A 63 -11.14 10.75 12.48
CA SER A 63 -12.24 10.42 11.55
C SER A 63 -12.21 8.97 11.11
N VAL A 64 -11.02 8.41 10.89
CA VAL A 64 -10.83 7.02 10.47
C VAL A 64 -10.01 6.29 11.52
N SER A 65 -10.60 5.24 12.10
CA SER A 65 -9.90 4.38 13.05
C SER A 65 -8.81 3.58 12.34
N SER A 66 -7.64 3.46 12.98
CA SER A 66 -6.55 2.60 12.50
C SER A 66 -7.01 1.14 12.35
N THR A 67 -7.98 0.70 13.15
CA THR A 67 -8.59 -0.63 13.03
C THR A 67 -9.29 -0.83 11.69
N THR A 68 -9.95 0.20 11.15
CA THR A 68 -10.63 0.14 9.85
C THR A 68 -9.63 -0.07 8.72
N ILE A 69 -8.52 0.66 8.74
CA ILE A 69 -7.46 0.51 7.74
C ILE A 69 -6.78 -0.86 7.86
N ARG A 70 -6.55 -1.33 9.09
CA ARG A 70 -5.97 -2.66 9.34
C ARG A 70 -6.89 -3.79 8.84
N SER A 71 -8.20 -3.63 8.93
CA SER A 71 -9.19 -4.62 8.45
C SER A 71 -9.48 -4.52 6.95
N THR A 72 -8.92 -3.53 6.25
CA THR A 72 -9.04 -3.39 4.80
C THR A 72 -8.43 -4.57 4.05
N ARG A 73 -9.14 -5.07 3.04
CA ARG A 73 -8.68 -6.19 2.21
C ARG A 73 -7.41 -5.81 1.47
N GLY A 74 -6.35 -6.59 1.67
CA GLY A 74 -5.03 -6.35 1.08
C GLY A 74 -4.04 -5.72 2.06
N VAL A 75 -4.50 -5.22 3.21
CA VAL A 75 -3.65 -4.74 4.31
C VAL A 75 -3.22 -5.90 5.22
N SER A 76 -1.98 -5.83 5.73
CA SER A 76 -1.41 -6.73 6.73
C SER A 76 -1.36 -6.06 8.10
N HIS A 77 -0.47 -5.07 8.28
CA HIS A 77 -0.32 -4.32 9.52
C HIS A 77 0.34 -2.96 9.29
N PHE A 78 0.22 -2.06 10.28
CA PHE A 78 0.94 -0.79 10.27
C PHE A 78 2.41 -1.00 10.62
N VAL A 79 3.28 -0.24 9.96
CA VAL A 79 4.70 -0.20 10.32
C VAL A 79 4.86 0.73 11.52
N THR A 80 5.42 0.21 12.60
CA THR A 80 5.69 0.97 13.82
C THR A 80 7.21 1.15 13.97
N CYS A 81 7.62 2.33 14.43
CA CYS A 81 9.05 2.62 14.69
C CYS A 81 9.55 1.99 16.00
N ALA A 82 8.64 1.46 16.82
CA ALA A 82 8.93 1.10 18.21
C ALA A 82 9.13 -0.40 18.44
N GLY A 83 9.06 -1.25 17.41
CA GLY A 83 9.38 -2.68 17.49
C GLY A 83 8.83 -3.38 18.74
N ALA A 84 7.53 -3.68 18.74
CA ALA A 84 6.91 -4.55 19.74
C ALA A 84 6.10 -5.64 19.03
#